data_AF-B4H6X7-F1
#
_entry.id   AF-B4H6X7-F1
#
_cell.length_a   1.000
_cell.length_b   1.000
_cell.length_c   1.000
_cell.angle_alpha   90.00
_cell.angle_beta   90.00
_cell.angle_gamma   90.00
#
_symmetry.space_group_name_H-M   'P 1'
#
loop_
_entity.id
_entity.type
_entity.pdbx_description
1 polymer ?
#
loop_
_entity_poly.entity_id
_entity_poly.type
_entity_poly.pdbx_seq_one_letter_code
_entity_poly.pdbx_strand_id
1 'polypeptide(L)'
;MVCGPKCSFFCLFISAWAVIQLTLMGIFFLLNSMALIDDLPLTPIFHSLEDFRTHADVTYQVVAIRCFVTALLYLCFGILSICCIKRNRAKERRALESSLQR
;
A
#
# COMPACT_ATOMS: atom_id res chain seq x y z
N MET A 1 16.07 -15.15 -11.35
CA MET A 1 14.77 -15.31 -12.02
C MET A 1 14.68 -14.29 -13.15
N VAL A 2 15.12 -14.64 -14.35
CA VAL A 2 15.13 -13.74 -15.51
C VAL A 2 13.72 -13.79 -16.12
N CYS A 3 12.80 -13.02 -15.57
CA CYS A 3 11.57 -12.70 -16.29
C CYS A 3 11.98 -11.89 -17.53
N GLY A 4 11.65 -12.40 -18.72
CA GLY A 4 11.94 -11.71 -19.97
C GLY A 4 11.39 -10.27 -20.00
N PRO A 5 11.92 -9.40 -20.89
CA PRO A 5 11.66 -7.95 -20.88
C PRO A 5 10.17 -7.56 -20.89
N LYS A 6 9.29 -8.44 -21.37
CA LYS A 6 7.83 -8.25 -21.40
C LYS A 6 7.13 -8.49 -20.05
N CYS A 7 7.60 -9.43 -19.22
CA CYS A 7 7.03 -9.68 -17.90
C CYS A 7 7.45 -8.62 -16.86
N SER A 8 8.63 -8.01 -17.03
CA SER A 8 9.14 -6.99 -16.10
C SER A 8 8.27 -5.73 -16.06
N PHE A 9 7.78 -5.28 -17.23
CA PHE A 9 6.86 -4.12 -17.32
C PHE A 9 5.52 -4.38 -16.62
N PHE A 10 4.96 -5.57 -16.80
CA PHE A 10 3.71 -5.95 -16.15
C PHE A 10 3.84 -5.97 -14.62
N CYS A 11 4.93 -6.54 -14.09
CA CYS A 11 5.19 -6.53 -12.64
C CYS A 11 5.34 -5.11 -12.09
N LEU A 12 6.02 -4.21 -12.81
CA LEU A 12 6.15 -2.82 -12.40
C LEU A 12 4.79 -2.09 -12.40
N PHE A 13 3.96 -2.36 -13.41
CA PHE A 13 2.63 -1.76 -13.52
C PHE A 13 1.70 -2.25 -12.40
N ILE A 14 1.65 -3.56 -12.14
CA ILE A 14 0.89 -4.14 -11.03
C ILE A 14 1.39 -3.62 -9.68
N SER A 15 2.71 -3.48 -9.50
CA SER A 15 3.26 -2.93 -8.26
C SER A 15 2.85 -1.47 -8.04
N ALA A 16 2.84 -0.64 -9.09
CA ALA A 16 2.37 0.75 -8.99
C ALA A 16 0.85 0.83 -8.75
N TRP A 17 0.08 0.00 -9.45
CA TRP A 17 -1.36 -0.09 -9.31
C TRP A 17 -1.78 -0.53 -7.89
N ALA A 18 -1.12 -1.53 -7.31
CA ALA A 18 -1.39 -1.99 -5.97
C ALA A 18 -1.22 -0.86 -4.92
N VAL A 19 -0.17 -0.05 -5.02
CA VAL A 19 0.06 1.09 -4.11
C VAL A 19 -1.08 2.12 -4.21
N ILE A 20 -1.56 2.39 -5.43
CA ILE A 20 -2.68 3.30 -5.67
C ILE A 20 -3.98 2.73 -5.07
N GLN A 21 -4.25 1.44 -5.26
CA GLN A 21 -5.46 0.78 -4.77
C GLN A 21 -5.50 0.71 -3.23
N LEU A 22 -4.37 0.39 -2.56
CA LEU A 22 -4.29 0.43 -1.10
C LEU A 22 -4.52 1.85 -0.54
N THR A 23 -3.99 2.87 -1.22
CA THR A 23 -4.18 4.27 -0.80
C THR A 23 -5.64 4.72 -0.95
N LEU A 24 -6.29 4.36 -2.07
CA LEU A 24 -7.71 4.62 -2.31
C LEU A 24 -8.61 3.94 -1.28
N MET A 25 -8.34 2.67 -0.94
CA MET A 25 -9.08 1.97 0.12
C MET A 25 -8.94 2.70 1.46
N GLY A 26 -7.73 3.12 1.84
CA GLY A 26 -7.52 3.90 3.06
C GLY A 26 -8.33 5.20 3.11
N ILE A 27 -8.43 5.92 1.97
CA ILE A 27 -9.24 7.14 1.86
C ILE A 27 -10.75 6.82 1.92
N PHE A 28 -11.22 5.75 1.27
CA PHE A 28 -12.63 5.36 1.35
C PHE A 28 -13.05 4.93 2.76
N PHE A 29 -12.16 4.30 3.52
CA PHE A 29 -12.38 4.02 4.95
C PHE A 29 -12.47 5.30 5.79
N LEU A 30 -11.70 6.35 5.47
CA LEU A 30 -11.79 7.66 6.15
C LEU A 30 -13.12 8.39 5.87
N LEU A 31 -13.74 8.13 4.71
CA LEU A 31 -15.02 8.74 4.32
C LEU A 31 -16.24 8.02 4.91
N ASN A 32 -16.07 7.04 5.81
CA ASN A 32 -17.16 6.24 6.40
C ASN A 32 -18.11 5.69 5.31
N SER A 33 -17.55 5.15 4.21
CA SER A 33 -18.39 4.60 3.14
C SER A 33 -19.11 3.33 3.62
N MET A 34 -20.45 3.36 3.56
CA MET A 34 -21.34 2.23 3.90
C MET A 34 -21.05 0.95 3.10
N ALA A 35 -20.27 1.03 2.02
CA ALA A 35 -19.89 -0.10 1.19
C ALA A 35 -18.91 -1.08 1.87
N LEU A 36 -18.35 -0.72 3.03
CA LEU A 36 -17.27 -1.46 3.69
C LEU A 36 -17.63 -1.86 5.13
N ILE A 37 -18.94 -1.88 5.44
CA ILE A 37 -19.45 -2.32 6.75
C ILE A 37 -19.43 -3.85 6.87
N ASP A 38 -19.57 -4.56 5.74
CA ASP A 38 -19.64 -6.02 5.68
C ASP A 38 -18.29 -6.71 5.92
N ASP A 39 -17.18 -6.05 5.57
CA ASP A 39 -15.81 -6.54 5.81
C ASP A 39 -15.32 -6.27 7.25
N LEU A 40 -16.09 -5.49 8.01
CA LEU A 40 -15.71 -5.05 9.34
C LEU A 40 -16.11 -6.12 10.36
N PRO A 41 -15.22 -6.54 11.28
CA PRO A 41 -15.51 -7.60 12.25
C PRO A 41 -16.43 -7.07 13.36
N LEU A 42 -17.69 -6.80 13.02
CA LEU A 42 -18.72 -6.45 13.99
C LEU A 42 -19.12 -7.70 14.77
N THR A 43 -19.19 -7.56 16.08
CA THR A 43 -19.65 -8.63 16.96
C THR A 43 -21.16 -8.83 16.73
N PRO A 44 -21.65 -10.05 16.49
CA PRO A 44 -23.04 -10.25 16.06
C PRO A 44 -24.11 -9.98 17.14
N ILE A 45 -23.70 -9.67 18.38
CA ILE A 45 -24.60 -9.55 19.52
C ILE A 45 -24.70 -8.07 19.90
N PHE A 46 -25.69 -7.38 19.32
CA PHE A 46 -26.08 -6.03 19.74
C PHE A 46 -27.52 -6.06 20.26
N HIS A 47 -27.73 -5.52 21.46
CA HIS A 47 -29.05 -5.44 22.09
C HIS A 47 -29.91 -4.28 21.56
N SER A 48 -29.32 -3.32 20.84
CA SER A 48 -29.95 -2.09 20.35
C SER A 48 -29.32 -1.62 19.04
N LEU A 49 -30.12 -1.02 18.15
CA LEU A 49 -29.66 -0.36 16.92
C LEU A 49 -28.72 0.84 17.20
N GLU A 50 -28.90 1.50 18.34
CA GLU A 50 -28.09 2.67 18.72
C GLU A 50 -26.69 2.25 19.18
N ASP A 51 -26.60 1.13 19.90
CA ASP A 51 -25.32 0.52 20.28
C ASP A 51 -24.57 0.03 19.03
N PHE A 52 -25.27 -0.65 18.11
CA PHE A 52 -24.69 -1.06 16.83
C PHE A 52 -24.06 0.12 16.07
N ARG A 53 -24.80 1.23 15.95
CA ARG A 53 -24.34 2.42 15.23
C ARG A 53 -23.10 3.03 15.88
N THR A 54 -23.08 3.10 17.20
CA THR A 54 -21.96 3.68 17.96
C THR A 54 -20.70 2.81 17.84
N HIS A 55 -20.86 1.48 17.97
CA HIS A 55 -19.76 0.54 17.84
C HIS A 55 -19.21 0.45 16.40
N ALA A 56 -20.07 0.55 15.39
CA ALA A 56 -19.67 0.60 14.00
C ALA A 56 -18.78 1.82 13.74
N ASP A 57 -19.20 3.02 14.15
CA ASP A 57 -18.47 4.28 13.93
C ASP A 57 -17.06 4.25 14.54
N VAL A 58 -16.94 3.76 15.78
CA VAL A 58 -15.63 3.59 16.44
C VAL A 58 -14.74 2.60 15.69
N THR A 59 -15.30 1.47 15.26
CA THR A 59 -14.55 0.43 14.56
C THR A 59 -14.07 0.92 13.19
N TYR A 60 -14.87 1.73 12.50
CA TYR A 60 -14.48 2.38 11.24
C TYR A 60 -13.25 3.26 11.43
N GLN A 61 -13.26 4.14 12.42
CA GLN A 61 -12.14 5.04 12.69
C GLN A 61 -10.85 4.27 13.00
N VAL A 62 -10.94 3.22 13.81
CA VAL A 62 -9.78 2.39 14.18
C VAL A 62 -9.20 1.65 12.96
N VAL A 63 -10.04 1.07 12.11
CA VAL A 63 -9.59 0.36 10.91
C VAL A 63 -9.04 1.32 9.86
N ALA A 64 -9.68 2.49 9.66
CA ALA A 64 -9.20 3.54 8.77
C ALA A 64 -7.79 4.00 9.16
N ILE A 65 -7.54 4.25 10.45
CA ILE A 65 -6.22 4.65 10.95
C ILE A 65 -5.17 3.58 10.70
N ARG A 66 -5.47 2.30 10.98
CA ARG A 66 -4.54 1.18 10.74
C ARG A 66 -4.18 1.04 9.26
N CYS A 67 -5.18 1.17 8.38
CA CYS A 67 -5.01 1.12 6.94
C CYS A 67 -4.13 2.29 6.44
N PHE A 68 -4.41 3.50 6.92
CA PHE A 68 -3.68 4.71 6.52
C PHE A 68 -2.20 4.68 6.95
N VAL A 69 -1.92 4.28 8.19
CA VAL A 69 -0.54 4.11 8.69
C VAL A 69 0.21 3.06 7.87
N THR A 70 -0.46 1.94 7.56
CA THR A 70 0.11 0.89 6.72
C THR A 70 0.41 1.41 5.32
N ALA A 71 -0.52 2.11 4.67
CA ALA A 71 -0.32 2.69 3.35
C ALA A 71 0.86 3.67 3.31
N LEU A 72 0.97 4.55 4.30
CA LEU A 72 2.11 5.47 4.45
C LEU A 72 3.44 4.72 4.60
N LEU A 73 3.48 3.68 5.43
CA LEU A 73 4.68 2.87 5.61
C LEU A 73 5.09 2.16 4.32
N TYR A 74 4.15 1.51 3.62
CA TYR A 74 4.43 0.86 2.34
C TYR A 74 4.90 1.85 1.28
N LEU A 75 4.32 3.05 1.24
CA LEU A 75 4.77 4.13 0.34
C LEU A 75 6.20 4.56 0.67
N CYS A 76 6.53 4.77 1.95
CA CYS A 76 7.88 5.10 2.40
C CYS A 76 8.90 3.99 2.04
N PHE A 77 8.59 2.73 2.32
CA PHE A 77 9.44 1.59 1.96
C PHE A 77 9.58 1.43 0.44
N GLY A 78 8.51 1.66 -0.32
CA GLY A 78 8.53 1.66 -1.78
C GLY A 78 9.47 2.72 -2.35
N ILE A 79 9.38 3.96 -1.85
CA ILE A 79 10.28 5.06 -2.24
C ILE A 79 11.72 4.72 -1.86
N LEU A 80 11.99 4.25 -0.63
CA LEU A 80 13.32 3.89 -0.18
C LEU A 80 13.92 2.77 -1.03
N SER A 81 13.16 1.72 -1.34
CA SER A 81 13.58 0.62 -2.20
C SER A 81 13.93 1.11 -3.61
N ILE A 82 13.07 1.93 -4.22
CA ILE A 82 13.33 2.53 -5.53
C ILE A 82 14.58 3.43 -5.49
N CYS A 83 14.73 4.26 -4.46
CA CYS A 83 15.91 5.10 -4.25
C CYS A 83 17.19 4.26 -4.13
N CYS A 84 17.16 3.18 -3.34
CA CYS A 84 18.27 2.24 -3.19
C CYS A 84 18.62 1.57 -4.52
N ILE A 85 17.63 1.08 -5.28
CA ILE A 85 17.85 0.44 -6.58
C ILE A 85 18.46 1.44 -7.58
N LYS A 86 17.94 2.68 -7.65
CA LYS A 86 18.49 3.72 -8.54
C LYS A 86 19.91 4.09 -8.15
N ARG A 87 20.21 4.22 -6.85
CA ARG A 87 21.57 4.49 -6.35
C ARG A 87 22.52 3.32 -6.63
N ASN A 88 22.06 2.07 -6.47
CA ASN A 88 22.87 0.89 -6.77
C ASN A 88 23.21 0.81 -8.26
N ARG A 89 22.21 0.97 -9.14
CA ARG A 89 22.44 1.01 -10.59
C ARG A 89 23.35 2.17 -11.01
N ALA A 90 23.24 3.33 -10.36
CA ALA A 90 24.13 4.47 -10.62
C ALA A 90 25.57 4.18 -10.18
N LYS A 91 25.78 3.45 -9.07
CA LYS A 91 27.10 2.98 -8.63
C LYS A 91 27.69 1.96 -9.61
N GLU A 92 26.90 0.97 -10.03
CA GLU A 92 27.34 -0.05 -11.00
C GLU A 92 27.76 0.56 -12.34
N ARG A 93 27.00 1.55 -12.84
CA ARG A 93 27.33 2.26 -14.09
C ARG A 93 28.69 2.97 -14.01
N ARG A 94 28.98 3.62 -12.87
CA ARG A 94 30.27 4.29 -12.62
C ARG A 94 31.43 3.29 -12.48
N ALA A 95 31.19 2.14 -11.84
CA ALA A 95 32.19 1.09 -11.71
C ALA A 95 32.56 0.47 -13.08
N LEU A 96 31.56 0.27 -13.95
CA LEU A 96 31.77 -0.20 -15.32
C LEU A 96 32.58 0.82 -16.16
N GLU A 97 32.24 2.11 -16.08
CA GLU A 97 32.97 3.18 -16.77
C GLU A 97 34.45 3.25 -16.33
N SER A 98 34.74 3.08 -15.03
CA SER A 98 36.12 3.03 -14.53
C SER A 98 36.92 1.79 -14.96
N SER A 99 36.23 0.69 -15.29
CA SER A 99 36.85 -0.56 -15.77
C SER A 99 37.15 -0.51 -17.26
N LEU A 100 36.40 0.31 -18.01
CA LEU A 100 36.55 0.50 -19.46
C LEU A 100 37.61 1.56 -19.80
N GLN A 101 38.00 2.40 -18.84
CA GLN A 101 39.11 3.36 -18.96
C GLN A 101 40.50 2.77 -18.62
N ARG A 102 40.59 1.48 -18.28
CA ARG A 102 41.86 0.73 -18.10
C ARG A 102 42.11 -0.16 -19.30
#